data_AF-A0A1Y0B9Y4-F1
#
_entry.id   AF-A0A1Y0B9Y4-F1
#
_cell.length_a   1.000
_cell.length_b   1.000
_cell.length_c   1.000
_cell.angle_alpha   90.00
_cell.angle_beta   90.00
_cell.angle_gamma   90.00
#
_symmetry.space_group_name_H-M   'P 1'
#
loop_
_entity.id
_entity.type
_entity.pdbx_description
1 polymer ?
#
loop_
_entity_poly.entity_id
_entity_poly.type
_entity_poly.pdbx_seq_one_letter_code
_entity_poly.pdbx_strand_id
1 'polypeptide(L)'
;MQPPRLALRARLAHNASSSFPASAMSRIEIQHPHGKTPAQSRQALEEVAGKLSSRFGVRHRWDGDTLAFDGPGVDGRIAMQPGVLHVTAELGFLMSAMKGPIESEIRRVLSERFA
;
A
#
# COMPACT_ATOMS: atom_id res chain seq x y z
N MET A 1 3.86 38.29 -22.27
CA MET A 1 2.55 37.68 -22.52
C MET A 1 2.56 36.27 -21.95
N GLN A 2 1.84 36.06 -20.84
CA GLN A 2 1.59 34.76 -20.21
C GLN A 2 0.25 34.22 -20.74
N PRO A 3 0.15 32.96 -21.17
CA PRO A 3 -1.13 32.27 -21.25
C PRO A 3 -1.45 31.49 -19.94
N PRO A 4 -2.74 31.17 -19.68
CA PRO A 4 -3.27 30.92 -18.33
C PRO A 4 -3.24 29.44 -17.88
N ARG A 5 -3.41 29.26 -16.56
CA ARG A 5 -3.65 27.99 -15.85
C ARG A 5 -5.02 27.43 -16.22
N LEU A 6 -5.13 26.11 -16.44
CA LEU A 6 -5.90 25.13 -15.64
C LEU A 6 -6.25 23.86 -16.45
N ALA A 7 -6.15 22.72 -15.76
CA ALA A 7 -6.79 21.43 -16.02
C ALA A 7 -6.31 20.60 -17.22
N LEU A 8 -5.44 19.60 -16.94
CA LEU A 8 -5.39 18.40 -17.74
C LEU A 8 -5.28 17.15 -16.86
N ARG A 9 -6.46 16.62 -16.52
CA ARG A 9 -6.83 15.20 -16.46
C ARG A 9 -5.77 14.26 -15.85
N ALA A 10 -5.97 13.94 -14.56
CA ALA A 10 -5.50 12.68 -14.00
C ALA A 10 -6.11 11.52 -14.81
N ARG A 11 -5.30 10.91 -15.66
CA ARG A 11 -5.58 9.64 -16.31
C ARG A 11 -4.27 8.87 -16.41
N LEU A 12 -4.39 7.58 -16.09
CA LEU A 12 -3.46 6.47 -16.33
C LEU A 12 -2.46 6.28 -15.16
N ALA A 13 -2.42 5.15 -14.46
CA ALA A 13 -2.76 3.79 -14.91
C ALA A 13 -3.49 2.98 -13.83
N HIS A 14 -4.72 2.55 -14.16
CA HIS A 14 -5.11 1.19 -13.80
C HIS A 14 -4.14 0.26 -14.52
N ASN A 15 -3.14 -0.29 -13.83
CA ASN A 15 -2.47 -1.49 -14.30
C ASN A 15 -2.94 -2.67 -13.46
N ALA A 16 -4.22 -2.99 -13.63
CA ALA A 16 -4.74 -4.29 -13.30
C ALA A 16 -4.25 -5.26 -14.37
N SER A 17 -3.27 -6.10 -14.05
CA SER A 17 -3.01 -7.37 -14.75
C SER A 17 -2.22 -8.33 -13.86
N SER A 18 -2.72 -8.54 -12.65
CA SER A 18 -2.54 -9.80 -11.93
C SER A 18 -3.93 -10.45 -11.85
N SER A 19 -4.34 -11.09 -12.96
CA SER A 19 -5.59 -11.85 -13.00
C SER A 19 -5.41 -13.11 -12.15
N PHE A 20 -5.73 -13.02 -10.86
CA PHE A 20 -5.90 -14.18 -10.00
C PHE A 20 -7.31 -14.74 -10.20
N PRO A 21 -7.48 -16.06 -10.44
CA PRO A 21 -8.81 -16.66 -10.48
C PRO A 21 -9.50 -16.51 -9.12
N ALA A 22 -10.82 -16.28 -9.14
CA ALA A 22 -11.66 -16.04 -7.97
C ALA A 22 -11.75 -17.27 -7.04
N SER A 23 -10.69 -17.54 -6.29
CA SER A 23 -10.63 -18.55 -5.24
C SER A 23 -10.40 -17.83 -3.91
N ALA A 24 -11.49 -17.62 -3.15
CA ALA A 24 -11.52 -17.15 -1.77
C ALA A 24 -10.34 -16.22 -1.37
N MET A 25 -10.30 -15.01 -1.94
CA MET A 25 -9.28 -14.01 -1.63
C MET A 25 -9.53 -13.47 -0.21
N SER A 26 -8.61 -13.71 0.71
CA SER A 26 -8.68 -13.08 2.03
C SER A 26 -8.22 -11.63 1.90
N ARG A 27 -9.07 -10.68 2.28
CA ARG A 27 -8.75 -9.25 2.22
C ARG A 27 -8.34 -8.71 3.58
N ILE A 28 -7.23 -7.99 3.61
CA ILE A 28 -6.79 -7.15 4.72
C ILE A 28 -7.13 -5.71 4.40
N GLU A 29 -7.72 -5.02 5.36
CA GLU A 29 -8.01 -3.59 5.26
C GLU A 29 -7.67 -2.91 6.59
N ILE A 30 -6.78 -1.93 6.53
CA ILE A 30 -6.29 -1.19 7.71
C ILE A 30 -6.40 0.29 7.42
N GLN A 31 -6.98 1.04 8.36
CA GLN A 31 -6.88 2.49 8.41
C GLN A 31 -5.98 2.87 9.57
N HIS A 32 -4.94 3.64 9.30
CA HIS A 32 -3.96 4.05 10.31
C HIS A 32 -3.86 5.58 10.33
N PRO A 33 -4.44 6.26 11.32
CA PRO A 33 -4.31 7.71 11.49
C PRO A 33 -2.86 8.11 11.74
N HIS A 34 -2.43 9.27 11.23
CA HIS A 34 -1.10 9.83 11.52
C HIS A 34 -1.10 11.36 11.52
N GLY A 35 -0.14 11.96 12.24
CA GLY A 35 0.07 13.42 12.27
C GLY A 35 1.15 13.93 11.31
N LYS A 36 1.81 13.03 10.56
CA LYS A 36 2.98 13.38 9.72
C LYS A 36 2.62 14.16 8.45
N THR A 37 3.53 15.05 8.05
CA THR A 37 3.45 15.78 6.76
C THR A 37 3.63 14.81 5.58
N PRO A 38 3.19 15.16 4.35
CA PRO A 38 3.32 14.28 3.19
C PRO A 38 4.75 13.78 2.93
N ALA A 39 5.76 14.65 3.11
CA ALA A 39 7.16 14.28 2.94
C ALA A 39 7.62 13.26 3.98
N GLN A 40 7.28 13.48 5.25
CA GLN A 40 7.59 12.55 6.35
C GLN A 40 6.85 11.22 6.18
N SER A 41 5.58 11.26 5.77
CA SER A 41 4.79 10.07 5.48
C SER A 41 5.38 9.25 4.35
N ARG A 42 5.87 9.90 3.29
CA ARG A 42 6.53 9.21 2.17
C ARG A 42 7.81 8.50 2.59
N GLN A 43 8.66 9.17 3.36
CA GLN A 43 9.87 8.55 3.89
C GLN A 43 9.54 7.38 4.83
N ALA A 44 8.60 7.56 5.74
CA ALA A 44 8.18 6.50 6.66
C ALA A 44 7.61 5.30 5.90
N LEU A 45 6.81 5.53 4.84
CA LEU A 45 6.29 4.47 3.98
C LEU A 45 7.36 3.72 3.20
N GLU A 46 8.43 4.40 2.75
CA GLU A 46 9.56 3.73 2.12
C GLU A 46 10.23 2.74 3.09
N GLU A 47 10.39 3.12 4.36
CA GLU A 47 10.92 2.23 5.40
C GLU A 47 9.97 1.07 5.72
N VAL A 48 8.65 1.32 5.71
CA VAL A 48 7.63 0.26 5.81
C VAL A 48 7.77 -0.71 4.65
N ALA A 49 7.89 -0.21 3.42
CA ALA A 49 8.03 -1.01 2.21
C ALA A 49 9.27 -1.92 2.26
N GLY A 50 10.42 -1.36 2.66
CA GLY A 50 11.65 -2.13 2.85
C GLY A 50 11.52 -3.24 3.89
N LYS A 51 10.85 -2.97 5.03
CA LYS A 51 10.56 -3.98 6.06
C LYS A 51 9.66 -5.10 5.51
N LEU A 52 8.58 -4.75 4.81
CA LEU A 52 7.67 -5.73 4.21
C LEU A 52 8.38 -6.57 3.14
N SER A 53 9.20 -5.94 2.29
CA SER A 53 10.01 -6.61 1.29
C SER A 53 10.95 -7.64 1.92
N SER A 54 11.67 -7.26 2.98
CA SER A 54 12.59 -8.18 3.68
C SER A 54 11.88 -9.31 4.42
N ARG A 55 10.67 -9.07 4.97
CA ARG A 55 9.93 -10.06 5.76
C ARG A 55 9.16 -11.05 4.89
N PHE A 56 8.57 -10.56 3.80
CA PHE A 56 7.58 -11.29 3.01
C PHE A 56 8.00 -11.50 1.54
N GLY A 57 9.18 -11.02 1.14
CA GLY A 57 9.68 -11.16 -0.23
C GLY A 57 8.85 -10.39 -1.26
N VAL A 58 8.18 -9.31 -0.84
CA VAL A 58 7.39 -8.46 -1.73
C VAL A 58 8.26 -7.43 -2.44
N ARG A 59 7.85 -7.03 -3.62
CA ARG A 59 8.37 -5.86 -4.34
C ARG A 59 7.44 -4.69 -4.07
N HIS A 60 7.94 -3.46 -4.22
CA HIS A 60 7.12 -2.26 -4.07
C HIS A 60 7.43 -1.22 -5.15
N ARG A 61 6.43 -0.39 -5.44
CA ARG A 61 6.53 0.72 -6.38
C ARG A 61 5.59 1.85 -5.98
N TRP A 62 6.04 3.08 -6.18
CA TRP A 62 5.19 4.27 -6.04
C TRP A 62 4.39 4.57 -7.31
N ASP A 63 3.13 4.92 -7.10
CA ASP A 63 2.24 5.53 -8.10
C ASP A 63 1.53 6.74 -7.47
N GLY A 64 2.03 7.94 -7.78
CA GLY A 64 1.61 9.18 -7.11
C GLY A 64 1.81 9.10 -5.60
N ASP A 65 0.70 9.14 -4.86
CA ASP A 65 0.63 9.06 -3.39
C ASP A 65 0.28 7.65 -2.87
N THR A 66 0.28 6.65 -3.76
CA THR A 66 0.01 5.25 -3.41
C THR A 66 1.28 4.43 -3.56
N LEU A 67 1.58 3.62 -2.54
CA LEU A 67 2.62 2.60 -2.60
C LEU A 67 1.97 1.26 -2.91
N ALA A 68 2.18 0.73 -4.12
CA ALA A 68 1.79 -0.64 -4.46
C ALA A 68 2.87 -1.62 -4.02
N PHE A 69 2.47 -2.80 -3.55
CA PHE A 69 3.38 -3.89 -3.22
C PHE A 69 2.79 -5.24 -3.65
N ASP A 70 3.63 -6.13 -4.18
CA ASP A 70 3.21 -7.44 -4.68
C ASP A 70 4.27 -8.51 -4.41
N GLY A 71 3.82 -9.75 -4.23
CA GLY A 71 4.69 -10.90 -4.05
C GLY A 71 3.92 -12.21 -4.17
N PRO A 72 4.56 -13.36 -3.93
CA PRO A 72 3.92 -14.66 -4.03
C PRO A 72 2.71 -14.77 -3.09
N GLY A 73 1.50 -14.72 -3.67
CA GLY A 73 0.25 -14.85 -2.92
C GLY A 73 -0.16 -13.60 -2.13
N VAL A 74 0.44 -12.44 -2.39
CA VAL A 74 0.03 -11.15 -1.81
C VAL A 74 0.05 -10.06 -2.88
N ASP A 75 -1.02 -9.29 -2.95
CA ASP A 75 -1.14 -8.08 -3.76
C ASP A 75 -1.72 -6.98 -2.89
N GLY A 76 -1.10 -5.82 -2.83
CA GLY A 76 -1.54 -4.78 -1.92
C GLY A 76 -1.11 -3.38 -2.29
N ARG A 77 -1.68 -2.42 -1.58
CA ARG A 77 -1.44 -1.00 -1.77
C ARG A 77 -1.66 -0.24 -0.47
N ILE A 78 -0.88 0.81 -0.30
CA ILE A 78 -1.00 1.77 0.80
C ILE A 78 -1.23 3.14 0.18
N ALA A 79 -2.46 3.65 0.29
CA ALA A 79 -2.80 5.00 -0.12
C ALA A 79 -2.47 5.97 1.02
N MET A 80 -1.65 6.98 0.70
CA MET A 80 -1.35 8.07 1.62
C MET A 80 -2.40 9.17 1.44
N GLN A 81 -3.25 9.34 2.44
CA GLN A 81 -4.22 10.42 2.48
C GLN A 81 -3.82 11.41 3.59
N PRO A 82 -4.30 12.66 3.53
CA PRO A 82 -4.06 13.61 4.61
C PRO A 82 -4.58 13.07 5.95
N GLY A 83 -3.66 12.80 6.89
CA GLY A 83 -3.97 12.37 8.24
C GLY A 83 -4.30 10.87 8.41
N VAL A 84 -4.33 10.09 7.33
CA VAL A 84 -4.64 8.66 7.39
C VAL A 84 -3.93 7.88 6.27
N LEU A 85 -3.42 6.70 6.62
CA LEU A 85 -3.00 5.70 5.65
C LEU A 85 -4.09 4.66 5.50
N HIS A 86 -4.42 4.34 4.25
CA HIS A 86 -5.34 3.25 3.91
C HIS A 86 -4.57 2.11 3.27
N VAL A 87 -4.42 1.01 4.00
CA VAL A 87 -3.82 -0.22 3.49
C VAL A 87 -4.89 -1.18 3.05
N THR A 88 -4.75 -1.70 1.84
CA THR A 88 -5.53 -2.83 1.34
C THR A 88 -4.59 -3.88 0.79
N ALA A 89 -4.79 -5.13 1.19
CA ALA A 89 -4.06 -6.26 0.61
C ALA A 89 -4.99 -7.43 0.38
N GLU A 90 -4.81 -8.13 -0.73
CA GLU A 90 -5.47 -9.37 -1.05
C GLU A 90 -4.46 -10.51 -0.95
N LEU A 91 -4.88 -11.57 -0.28
CA LEU A 91 -4.08 -12.77 -0.07
C LEU A 91 -4.66 -13.90 -0.91
N GLY A 92 -3.78 -14.58 -1.64
CA GLY A 92 -4.10 -15.83 -2.30
C GLY A 92 -4.35 -16.95 -1.29
N PHE A 93 -4.92 -18.07 -1.75
CA PHE A 93 -5.35 -19.19 -0.92
C PHE A 93 -4.31 -19.64 0.13
N LEU A 94 -3.04 -19.80 -0.27
CA LEU A 94 -1.97 -20.23 0.64
C LEU A 94 -1.71 -19.21 1.76
N MET A 95 -1.75 -17.92 1.45
CA MET A 95 -1.49 -16.84 2.41
C MET A 95 -2.72 -16.50 3.26
N SER A 96 -3.92 -16.88 2.84
CA SER A 96 -5.17 -16.66 3.59
C SER A 96 -5.11 -17.22 5.02
N ALA A 97 -4.45 -18.36 5.25
CA ALA A 97 -4.26 -18.93 6.59
C ALA A 97 -3.36 -18.05 7.49
N MET A 98 -2.48 -17.25 6.89
CA MET A 98 -1.57 -16.33 7.57
C MET A 98 -2.11 -14.90 7.66
N LYS A 99 -3.39 -14.66 7.31
CA LYS A 99 -3.99 -13.32 7.30
C LYS A 99 -3.78 -12.58 8.63
N GLY A 100 -4.09 -13.23 9.76
CA GLY A 100 -3.95 -12.62 11.09
C GLY A 100 -2.53 -12.15 11.40
N PRO A 101 -1.52 -13.02 11.30
CA PRO A 101 -0.11 -12.65 11.43
C PRO A 101 0.33 -11.53 10.49
N ILE A 102 -0.04 -11.58 9.20
CA ILE A 102 0.33 -10.56 8.21
C ILE A 102 -0.30 -9.20 8.58
N GLU A 103 -1.59 -9.19 8.90
CA GLU A 103 -2.29 -7.97 9.32
C GLU A 103 -1.67 -7.36 10.59
N SER A 104 -1.32 -8.19 11.57
CA SER A 104 -0.67 -7.76 12.81
C SER A 104 0.70 -7.15 12.55
N GLU A 105 1.51 -7.76 11.68
CA GLU A 105 2.84 -7.24 11.32
C GLU A 105 2.74 -5.91 10.58
N ILE A 106 1.79 -5.76 9.64
CA ILE A 106 1.56 -4.48 8.96
C ILE A 106 1.18 -3.41 10.00
N ARG A 107 0.23 -3.69 10.90
CA ARG A 107 -0.18 -2.75 11.96
C ARG A 107 0.99 -2.36 12.87
N ARG A 108 1.83 -3.32 13.25
CA ARG A 108 3.01 -3.09 14.08
C ARG A 108 4.01 -2.16 13.39
N VAL A 109 4.36 -2.46 12.14
CA VAL A 109 5.32 -1.66 11.37
C VAL A 109 4.79 -0.25 11.09
N LEU A 110 3.49 -0.11 10.80
CA LEU A 110 2.87 1.21 10.68
C LEU A 110 2.95 1.99 11.98
N SER A 111 2.54 1.41 13.12
CA SER A 111 2.61 2.05 14.42
C SER A 111 4.02 2.53 14.76
N GLU A 112 5.04 1.68 14.54
CA GLU A 112 6.45 2.04 14.79
C GLU A 112 6.94 3.22 13.94
N ARG A 113 6.45 3.35 12.71
CA ARG A 113 6.90 4.38 11.77
C ARG A 113 6.05 5.63 11.79
N PHE A 114 4.81 5.54 12.26
CA PHE A 114 3.81 6.61 12.26
C PHE A 114 3.40 7.13 13.64
N ALA A 115 4.03 6.64 14.70
CA ALA A 115 4.01 7.25 16.03
C ALA A 115 4.44 8.73 16.03
#